data_AF-A0AA42Y0Y0-F1
#
_entry.id   AF-A0AA42Y0Y0-F1
#
_cell.length_a   1.000
_cell.length_b   1.000
_cell.length_c   1.000
_cell.angle_alpha   90.00
_cell.angle_beta   90.00
_cell.angle_gamma   90.00
#
_symmetry.space_group_name_H-M   'P 1'
#
loop_
_entity.id
_entity.type
_entity.pdbx_description
1 polymer ?
#
loop_
_entity_poly.entity_id
_entity_poly.type
_entity_poly.pdbx_seq_one_letter_code
_entity_poly.pdbx_strand_id
1 'polypeptide(L)'
;MRPTATLVLAVAVAGGVAACAAKGGVEAAAPAPAPLDPVGVYSFSTIYQGGPMTGRIVIRGAPGSYTGTVEPADGPPPTEIYSVIVEGQELQIVADAGGEDLIIAMTFAGDRFTGSWILGFDSGEMTGTRVER
;
A
#
# COMPACT_ATOMS: atom_id res chain seq x y z
N MET A 1 -28.31 -34.56 -44.08
CA MET A 1 -29.69 -34.39 -44.57
C MET A 1 -30.48 -33.64 -43.51
N ARG A 2 -31.02 -32.47 -43.89
CA ARG A 2 -32.06 -31.73 -43.15
C ARG A 2 -33.36 -32.61 -43.16
N PRO A 3 -34.49 -32.30 -42.50
CA PRO A 3 -34.84 -31.04 -41.83
C PRO A 3 -35.83 -31.15 -40.63
N THR A 4 -36.13 -29.98 -40.04
CA THR A 4 -37.43 -29.52 -39.49
C THR A 4 -38.33 -30.43 -38.66
N ALA A 5 -38.68 -29.94 -37.47
CA ALA A 5 -40.08 -29.83 -37.08
C ALA A 5 -40.30 -28.44 -36.44
N THR A 6 -40.93 -27.57 -37.22
CA THR A 6 -41.54 -26.31 -36.81
C THR A 6 -42.71 -26.62 -35.87
N LEU A 7 -42.76 -26.01 -34.69
CA LEU A 7 -44.01 -25.85 -33.95
C LEU A 7 -44.11 -24.38 -33.50
N VAL A 8 -45.00 -23.66 -34.18
CA VAL A 8 -45.50 -22.35 -33.77
C VAL A 8 -46.76 -22.62 -32.93
N LEU A 9 -46.81 -22.09 -31.71
CA LEU A 9 -48.09 -21.86 -31.02
C LEU A 9 -48.04 -20.50 -30.31
N ALA A 10 -49.10 -19.73 -30.54
CA ALA A 10 -49.25 -18.32 -30.24
C ALA A 10 -49.89 -18.08 -28.85
N VAL A 11 -49.38 -17.03 -28.19
CA VAL A 11 -50.07 -15.98 -27.42
C VAL A 11 -51.02 -16.38 -26.28
N ALA A 12 -50.66 -15.92 -25.07
CA ALA A 12 -51.59 -15.27 -24.15
C ALA A 12 -50.84 -14.23 -23.30
N VAL A 13 -51.27 -12.96 -23.41
CA VAL A 13 -50.83 -11.82 -22.62
C VAL A 13 -51.54 -11.85 -21.26
N ALA A 14 -50.79 -11.77 -20.17
CA ALA A 14 -51.32 -11.38 -18.86
C ALA A 14 -50.26 -10.58 -18.11
N GLY A 15 -50.59 -9.32 -17.82
CA GLY A 15 -49.69 -8.33 -17.24
C GLY A 15 -49.39 -8.56 -15.76
N GLY A 16 -48.28 -7.97 -15.33
CA GLY A 16 -47.85 -7.90 -13.95
C GLY A 16 -46.49 -7.20 -13.87
N VAL A 17 -46.46 -5.89 -14.11
CA VAL A 17 -45.31 -5.04 -13.76
C VAL A 17 -45.23 -4.96 -12.24
N ALA A 18 -44.59 -5.95 -11.62
CA ALA A 18 -44.17 -5.87 -10.23
C ALA A 18 -42.98 -4.91 -10.15
N ALA A 19 -43.31 -3.63 -9.95
CA ALA A 19 -42.36 -2.59 -9.61
C ALA A 19 -41.72 -2.90 -8.25
N CYS A 20 -40.65 -3.68 -8.23
CA CYS A 20 -39.73 -3.70 -7.10
C CYS A 20 -38.88 -2.43 -7.17
N ALA A 21 -39.42 -1.36 -6.62
CA ALA A 21 -38.67 -0.18 -6.21
C ALA A 21 -37.70 -0.58 -5.09
N ALA A 22 -36.57 -1.18 -5.46
CA ALA A 22 -35.43 -1.28 -4.56
C ALA A 22 -34.88 0.13 -4.40
N LYS A 23 -35.20 0.75 -3.25
CA LYS A 23 -34.53 1.94 -2.74
C LYS A 23 -33.03 1.68 -2.79
N GLY A 24 -32.36 2.20 -3.82
CA GLY A 24 -30.93 2.39 -3.84
C GLY A 24 -30.59 3.43 -2.79
N GLY A 25 -30.48 2.99 -1.53
CA GLY A 25 -29.77 3.75 -0.51
C GLY A 25 -28.32 3.77 -0.95
N VAL A 26 -27.89 4.88 -1.55
CA VAL A 26 -26.48 5.20 -1.64
C VAL A 26 -26.03 5.39 -0.21
N GLU A 27 -25.55 4.32 0.42
CA GLU A 27 -24.81 4.41 1.67
C GLU A 27 -23.60 5.27 1.35
N ALA A 28 -23.60 6.50 1.86
CA ALA A 28 -22.50 7.42 1.68
C ALA A 28 -21.26 6.73 2.25
N ALA A 29 -20.31 6.38 1.37
CA ALA A 29 -19.04 5.81 1.79
C ALA A 29 -18.42 6.74 2.83
N ALA A 30 -17.98 6.16 3.96
CA ALA A 30 -17.28 6.92 4.99
C ALA A 30 -16.10 7.68 4.37
N PRO A 31 -15.82 8.93 4.80
CA PRO A 31 -14.70 9.68 4.28
C PRO A 31 -13.40 8.90 4.45
N ALA A 32 -12.57 8.93 3.41
CA ALA A 32 -11.26 8.28 3.45
C ALA A 32 -10.42 8.84 4.62
N PRO A 33 -9.58 8.02 5.26
CA PRO A 33 -8.67 8.49 6.30
C PRO A 33 -7.80 9.63 5.78
N ALA A 34 -7.45 10.58 6.67
CA ALA A 34 -6.47 11.60 6.35
C ALA A 34 -5.13 10.94 5.96
N PRO A 35 -4.36 11.55 5.03
CA PRO A 35 -3.02 11.07 4.70
C PRO A 35 -2.13 11.00 5.94
N LEU A 36 -1.27 9.99 5.98
CA LEU A 36 -0.25 9.80 7.01
C LEU A 36 0.70 11.02 7.05
N ASP A 37 1.03 11.49 8.26
CA ASP A 37 2.18 12.38 8.43
C ASP A 37 3.44 11.49 8.53
N PRO A 38 4.38 11.53 7.57
CA PRO A 38 5.52 10.63 7.55
C PRO A 38 6.65 11.06 8.50
N VAL A 39 6.60 12.24 9.12
CA VAL A 39 7.65 12.68 10.03
C VAL A 39 7.70 11.80 11.28
N GLY A 40 8.92 11.44 11.70
CA GLY A 40 9.16 10.64 12.88
C GLY A 40 10.30 9.65 12.76
N VAL A 41 10.39 8.78 13.75
CA VAL A 41 11.36 7.67 13.81
C VAL A 41 10.59 6.35 13.82
N TYR A 42 11.03 5.40 13.01
CA TYR A 42 10.41 4.09 12.83
C TYR A 42 11.44 3.00 13.09
N SER A 43 11.14 2.06 13.97
CA SER A 43 11.92 0.82 14.04
C SER A 43 11.46 -0.13 12.93
N PHE A 44 12.40 -0.89 12.36
CA PHE A 44 12.08 -1.94 11.40
C PHE A 44 12.83 -3.25 11.71
N SER A 45 12.28 -4.34 11.19
CA SER A 45 12.86 -5.68 11.19
C SER A 45 12.63 -6.33 9.82
N THR A 46 13.66 -6.98 9.27
CA THR A 46 13.62 -7.68 7.99
C THR A 46 14.64 -8.83 7.96
N ILE A 47 14.71 -9.56 6.85
CA ILE A 47 15.79 -10.49 6.53
C ILE A 47 16.63 -9.86 5.41
N TYR A 48 17.94 -9.76 5.60
CA TYR A 48 18.88 -9.27 4.60
C TYR A 48 20.06 -10.24 4.50
N GLN A 49 20.45 -10.62 3.28
CA GLN A 49 21.52 -11.60 3.03
C GLN A 49 21.36 -12.91 3.84
N GLY A 50 20.11 -13.36 4.02
CA GLY A 50 19.77 -14.59 4.76
C GLY A 50 19.80 -14.47 6.28
N GLY A 51 20.13 -13.30 6.84
CA GLY A 51 20.14 -13.05 8.28
C GLY A 51 19.08 -12.03 8.72
N PRO A 52 18.61 -12.09 9.98
CA PRO A 52 17.75 -11.05 10.52
C PRO A 52 18.52 -9.73 10.62
N MET A 53 17.86 -8.64 10.22
CA MET A 53 18.38 -7.28 10.31
C MET A 53 17.31 -6.38 10.95
N THR A 54 17.75 -5.51 11.85
CA THR A 54 16.89 -4.48 12.45
C THR A 54 17.51 -3.11 12.20
N GLY A 55 16.73 -2.05 12.43
CA GLY A 55 17.25 -0.70 12.31
C GLY A 55 16.18 0.35 12.54
N ARG A 56 16.51 1.57 12.13
CA ARG A 56 15.60 2.72 12.20
C ARG A 56 15.48 3.41 10.86
N ILE A 57 14.32 3.97 10.59
CA ILE A 57 14.10 4.96 9.53
C ILE A 57 13.79 6.27 10.24
N VAL A 58 14.47 7.34 9.85
CA VAL A 58 14.26 8.69 10.40
C VAL A 58 13.78 9.57 9.26
N ILE A 59 12.59 10.15 9.37
CA ILE A 59 12.04 11.06 8.36
C ILE A 59 11.81 12.43 9.00
N ARG A 60 12.25 13.48 8.31
CA ARG A 60 12.18 14.88 8.73
C ARG A 60 11.73 15.75 7.57
N GLY A 61 11.32 16.97 7.88
CA GLY A 61 10.98 17.99 6.89
C GLY A 61 9.47 18.24 6.81
N ALA A 62 9.01 18.67 5.63
CA ALA A 62 7.64 19.05 5.37
C ALA A 62 7.17 18.50 4.01
N PRO A 63 5.86 18.43 3.74
CA PRO A 63 5.32 17.95 2.46
C PRO A 63 6.05 18.54 1.24
N GLY A 64 6.55 17.68 0.35
CA GLY A 64 7.32 18.06 -0.83
C GLY A 64 8.81 18.34 -0.61
N SER A 65 9.31 18.19 0.63
CA SER A 65 10.72 18.45 0.99
C SER A 65 11.21 17.50 2.10
N TYR A 66 10.65 16.30 2.15
CA TYR A 66 11.06 15.30 3.14
C TYR A 66 12.47 14.80 2.86
N THR A 67 13.21 14.57 3.95
CA THR A 67 14.55 14.01 3.96
C THR A 67 14.68 13.08 5.16
N GLY A 68 15.81 12.41 5.31
CA GLY A 68 15.99 11.45 6.39
C GLY A 68 17.11 10.46 6.16
N THR A 69 17.13 9.43 6.99
CA THR A 69 18.10 8.35 6.94
C THR A 69 17.44 7.00 7.15
N VAL A 70 17.96 5.98 6.48
CA VAL A 70 17.74 4.58 6.86
C VAL A 70 19.00 4.12 7.58
N GLU A 71 18.85 3.67 8.82
CA GLU A 71 19.92 3.35 9.76
C GLU A 71 19.81 1.88 10.21
N PRO A 72 20.43 0.93 9.49
CA PRO A 72 20.58 -0.43 9.99
C PRO A 72 21.29 -0.44 11.34
N ALA A 73 20.83 -1.27 12.29
CA ALA A 73 21.48 -1.41 13.59
C ALA A 73 22.85 -2.09 13.47
N ASP A 74 22.94 -3.05 12.56
CA ASP A 74 24.14 -3.79 12.20
C ASP A 74 24.21 -3.90 10.67
N GLY A 75 25.43 -3.94 10.11
CA GLY A 75 25.66 -4.13 8.68
C GLY A 75 26.08 -2.86 7.94
N PRO A 76 25.35 -2.43 6.88
CA PRO A 76 25.77 -1.32 6.02
C PRO A 76 25.66 0.06 6.71
N PRO A 77 26.40 1.08 6.22
CA PRO A 77 26.30 2.43 6.75
C PRO A 77 24.90 3.03 6.50
N PRO A 78 24.50 4.05 7.28
CA PRO A 78 23.25 4.77 7.04
C PRO A 78 23.17 5.34 5.61
N THR A 79 21.97 5.28 5.02
CA THR A 79 21.70 5.78 3.67
C THR A 79 20.74 6.97 3.70
N GLU A 80 20.97 7.96 2.82
CA GLU A 80 20.20 9.21 2.81
C GLU A 80 18.90 9.05 2.01
N ILE A 81 17.79 9.48 2.61
CA ILE A 81 16.49 9.54 1.97
C ILE A 81 16.39 10.84 1.17
N TYR A 82 16.08 10.71 -0.12
CA TYR A 82 15.86 11.85 -1.02
C TYR A 82 14.44 11.92 -1.60
N SER A 83 13.63 10.86 -1.43
CA SER A 83 12.23 10.87 -1.83
C SER A 83 11.34 10.18 -0.81
N VAL A 84 10.22 10.83 -0.49
CA VAL A 84 9.16 10.28 0.36
C VAL A 84 7.82 10.61 -0.27
N ILE A 85 7.04 9.59 -0.57
CA ILE A 85 5.70 9.71 -1.18
C ILE A 85 4.69 9.12 -0.20
N VAL A 86 3.61 9.85 0.04
CA VAL A 86 2.52 9.44 0.92
C VAL A 86 1.22 9.36 0.15
N GLU A 87 0.57 8.19 0.20
CA GLU A 87 -0.73 7.95 -0.43
C GLU A 87 -1.68 7.31 0.59
N GLY A 88 -2.50 8.13 1.25
CA GLY A 88 -3.40 7.66 2.30
C GLY A 88 -2.62 7.09 3.49
N GLN A 89 -2.62 5.77 3.65
CA GLN A 89 -1.88 5.05 4.70
C GLN A 89 -0.64 4.32 4.16
N GLU A 90 -0.30 4.56 2.89
CA GLU A 90 0.89 4.00 2.24
C GLU A 90 2.01 5.04 2.22
N LEU A 91 3.24 4.57 2.43
CA LEU A 91 4.45 5.36 2.45
C LEU A 91 5.49 4.66 1.56
N GLN A 92 6.00 5.38 0.57
CA GLN A 92 7.13 4.94 -0.22
C GLN A 92 8.33 5.84 0.06
N ILE A 93 9.48 5.23 0.33
CA ILE A 93 10.74 5.90 0.60
C ILE A 93 11.73 5.46 -0.48
N VAL A 94 12.52 6.42 -0.97
CA VAL A 94 13.69 6.14 -1.80
C VAL A 94 14.93 6.75 -1.15
N ALA A 95 15.94 5.91 -0.97
CA ALA A 95 17.23 6.28 -0.40
C ALA A 95 18.40 5.86 -1.29
N ASP A 96 19.49 6.62 -1.24
CA ASP A 96 20.72 6.32 -1.97
C ASP A 96 21.60 5.34 -1.16
N ALA A 97 21.71 4.11 -1.64
CA ALA A 97 22.53 3.05 -1.06
C ALA A 97 23.86 2.86 -1.80
N GLY A 98 24.57 3.95 -2.06
CA GLY A 98 25.89 3.90 -2.70
C GLY A 98 25.81 3.86 -4.22
N GLY A 99 24.86 4.60 -4.81
CA GLY A 99 24.60 4.67 -6.24
C GLY A 99 23.48 3.74 -6.72
N GLU A 100 22.88 2.97 -5.81
CA GLU A 100 21.70 2.14 -6.07
C GLU A 100 20.51 2.64 -5.25
N ASP A 101 19.33 2.63 -5.86
CA ASP A 101 18.09 3.04 -5.19
C ASP A 101 17.62 1.92 -4.24
N LEU A 102 17.59 2.23 -2.94
CA LEU A 102 16.83 1.47 -1.96
C LEU A 102 15.39 1.99 -1.97
N ILE A 103 14.46 1.16 -2.43
CA ILE A 103 13.02 1.47 -2.45
C ILE A 103 12.36 0.70 -1.31
N ILE A 104 11.68 1.41 -0.41
CA ILE A 104 10.92 0.83 0.70
C ILE A 104 9.46 1.23 0.55
N ALA A 105 8.56 0.25 0.51
CA ALA A 105 7.12 0.46 0.46
C ALA A 105 6.48 -0.05 1.77
N MET A 106 5.71 0.79 2.45
CA MET A 106 5.15 0.51 3.77
C MET A 106 3.66 0.81 3.78
N THR A 107 2.88 -0.03 4.45
CA THR A 107 1.44 0.18 4.70
C THR A 107 1.19 0.26 6.20
N PHE A 108 0.60 1.36 6.64
CA PHE A 108 0.39 1.66 8.05
C PHE A 108 -1.00 1.22 8.55
N ALA A 109 -1.00 0.70 9.78
CA ALA A 109 -2.18 0.44 10.61
C ALA A 109 -1.93 1.05 12.00
N GLY A 110 -2.25 2.33 12.14
CA GLY A 110 -1.85 3.13 13.30
C GLY A 110 -0.33 3.32 13.31
N ASP A 111 0.32 3.03 14.43
CA ASP A 111 1.78 3.16 14.54
C ASP A 111 2.53 1.92 14.02
N ARG A 112 1.86 0.83 13.66
CA ARG A 112 2.51 -0.37 13.09
C ARG A 112 2.47 -0.34 11.57
N PHE A 113 3.46 -0.96 10.94
CA PHE A 113 3.46 -1.17 9.49
C PHE A 113 3.98 -2.55 9.10
N THR A 114 3.52 -3.00 7.94
CA THR A 114 4.13 -4.06 7.12
C THR A 114 4.62 -3.43 5.83
N GLY A 115 5.59 -4.04 5.16
CA GLY A 115 6.10 -3.49 3.92
C GLY A 115 7.11 -4.39 3.24
N SER A 116 7.70 -3.88 2.16
CA SER A 116 8.75 -4.55 1.42
C SER A 116 9.87 -3.57 1.08
N TRP A 117 11.04 -4.11 0.76
CA TRP A 117 12.17 -3.36 0.24
C TRP A 117 12.74 -4.01 -1.01
N ILE A 118 13.34 -3.19 -1.85
CA ILE A 118 14.08 -3.58 -3.05
C ILE A 118 15.40 -2.79 -3.06
N LEU A 119 16.51 -3.48 -3.28
CA LEU A 119 17.84 -2.90 -3.47
C LEU A 119 18.57 -3.69 -4.56
N GLY A 120 18.75 -3.09 -5.73
CA GLY A 120 19.32 -3.79 -6.89
C GLY A 120 18.47 -5.00 -7.30
N PHE A 121 19.05 -6.21 -7.16
CA PHE A 121 18.34 -7.48 -7.40
C PHE A 121 17.82 -8.15 -6.12
N ASP A 122 18.15 -7.61 -4.96
CA ASP A 122 17.73 -8.13 -3.68
C ASP A 122 16.40 -7.49 -3.27
N SER A 123 15.54 -8.26 -2.60
CA SER A 123 14.29 -7.76 -2.04
C SER A 123 13.85 -8.60 -0.84
N GLY A 124 12.96 -8.05 -0.03
CA GLY A 124 12.42 -8.76 1.11
C GLY A 124 11.23 -8.06 1.75
N GLU A 125 10.57 -8.79 2.63
CA GLU A 125 9.50 -8.27 3.48
C GLU A 125 10.08 -7.62 4.74
N MET A 126 9.39 -6.61 5.26
CA MET A 126 9.72 -5.97 6.52
C MET A 126 8.49 -5.66 7.35
N THR A 127 8.73 -5.52 8.65
CA THR A 127 7.72 -5.09 9.62
C THR A 127 8.32 -4.04 10.54
N GLY A 128 7.49 -3.23 11.18
CA GLY A 128 8.01 -2.28 12.14
C GLY A 128 6.96 -1.43 12.83
N THR A 129 7.42 -0.41 13.54
CA THR A 129 6.58 0.46 14.37
C THR A 129 7.16 1.87 14.43
N ARG A 130 6.30 2.88 14.38
CA ARG A 130 6.65 4.27 14.69
C ARG A 130 6.93 4.40 16.18
N VAL A 131 8.13 4.87 16.54
CA VAL A 131 8.59 5.03 17.92
C VAL A 131 8.65 6.49 18.36
N GLU A 132 8.69 7.44 17.42
CA GLU A 132 8.69 8.89 17.67
C GLU A 132 7.94 9.63 16.54
N ARG A 133 7.33 10.79 16.86
CA ARG A 133 6.66 11.70 15.91
C ARG A 133 7.39 13.03 15.83
#